data_AF-A0A0D0CVE2-F1
#
_entry.id   AF-A0A0D0CVE2-F1
#
_cell.length_a   1.000
_cell.length_b   1.000
_cell.length_c   1.000
_cell.angle_alpha   90.00
_cell.angle_beta   90.00
_cell.angle_gamma   90.00
#
_symmetry.space_group_name_H-M   'P 1'
#
loop_
_entity.id
_entity.type
_entity.pdbx_description
1 polymer ?
#
loop_
_entity_poly.entity_id
_entity_poly.type
_entity_poly.pdbx_seq_one_letter_code
_entity_poly.pdbx_strand_id
1 'polypeptide(L)'
;MPDSDEEAQEQAQIVWGVRLCLWQLKAVRTILKGQDVLTIAPTGAGKTLVYWLVLAFVKDGCIIVVTPLKDLGSQFKAELKAKGFSALNVTGNIVTDEVYKEIALLKYHVVIFSPESMVKDHRFNDLLNNQTFM
;
A
#
# COMPACT_ATOMS: atom_id res chain seq x y z
N MET A 1 -8.10 8.22 11.71
CA MET A 1 -6.73 8.24 12.27
C MET A 1 -6.84 7.80 13.72
N PRO A 2 -5.96 6.92 14.22
CA PRO A 2 -6.07 6.43 15.60
C PRO A 2 -5.79 7.56 16.60
N ASP A 3 -6.70 7.72 17.56
CA ASP A 3 -6.68 8.74 18.60
C ASP A 3 -5.51 8.51 19.57
N SER A 4 -5.08 7.26 19.75
CA SER A 4 -3.95 6.90 20.60
C SER A 4 -3.03 5.81 20.01
N ASP A 5 -1.92 5.58 20.71
CA ASP A 5 -0.98 4.49 20.38
C ASP A 5 -1.61 3.12 20.65
N GLU A 6 -2.46 3.01 21.68
CA GLU A 6 -3.21 1.80 22.03
C GLU A 6 -4.20 1.42 20.93
N GLU A 7 -4.95 2.37 20.40
CA GLU A 7 -5.89 2.10 19.30
C GLU A 7 -5.17 1.60 18.05
N ALA A 8 -4.02 2.21 17.72
CA ALA A 8 -3.21 1.78 16.59
C ALA A 8 -2.68 0.34 16.77
N GLN A 9 -2.30 -0.04 18.00
CA GLN A 9 -1.89 -1.40 18.34
C GLN A 9 -3.05 -2.39 18.25
N GLU A 10 -4.23 -2.01 18.72
CA GLU A 10 -5.42 -2.85 18.67
C GLU A 10 -5.83 -3.16 17.23
N GLN A 11 -5.88 -2.15 16.36
CA GLN A 11 -6.20 -2.36 14.94
C GLN A 11 -5.15 -3.22 14.23
N ALA A 12 -3.86 -3.03 14.53
CA ALA A 12 -2.79 -3.89 14.03
C ALA A 12 -2.97 -5.35 14.46
N GLN A 13 -3.37 -5.58 15.71
CA GLN A 13 -3.62 -6.90 16.25
C GLN A 13 -4.86 -7.55 15.60
N ILE A 14 -5.95 -6.79 15.41
CA ILE A 14 -7.19 -7.29 14.81
C ILE A 14 -6.97 -7.69 13.34
N VAL A 15 -6.38 -6.80 12.55
CA VAL A 15 -6.29 -6.99 11.09
C VAL A 15 -5.11 -7.89 10.72
N TRP A 16 -3.97 -7.72 11.38
CA TRP A 16 -2.73 -8.39 11.00
C TRP A 16 -2.28 -9.47 11.97
N GLY A 17 -2.79 -9.49 13.21
CA GLY A 17 -2.40 -10.44 14.24
C GLY A 17 -1.04 -10.11 14.87
N VAL A 18 -0.60 -8.85 14.79
CA VAL A 18 0.75 -8.42 15.16
C VAL A 18 0.72 -7.22 16.09
N ARG A 19 1.77 -7.13 16.93
CA ARG A 19 2.05 -5.96 17.75
C ARG A 19 3.15 -5.12 17.12
N LEU A 20 2.88 -3.84 16.92
CA LEU A 20 3.83 -2.87 16.39
C LEU A 20 4.95 -2.60 17.41
N CYS A 21 6.20 -2.55 16.97
CA CYS A 21 7.26 -1.94 17.77
C CYS A 21 7.22 -0.41 17.65
N LEU A 22 7.96 0.29 18.52
CA LEU A 22 7.89 1.76 18.66
C LEU A 22 8.10 2.51 17.34
N TRP A 23 9.08 2.10 16.53
CA TRP A 23 9.36 2.82 15.28
C TRP A 23 8.31 2.55 14.21
N GLN A 24 7.75 1.34 14.13
CA GLN A 24 6.67 1.03 13.19
C GLN A 24 5.43 1.82 13.54
N LEU A 25 5.10 1.93 14.83
CA LEU A 25 3.96 2.70 15.31
C LEU A 25 4.12 4.19 14.96
N LYS A 26 5.32 4.73 15.19
CA LYS A 26 5.66 6.11 14.79
C LYS A 26 5.52 6.30 13.28
N ALA A 27 6.01 5.36 12.47
CA ALA A 27 5.91 5.44 11.02
C ALA A 27 4.44 5.43 10.55
N VAL A 28 3.64 4.46 11.00
CA VAL A 28 2.21 4.37 10.67
C VAL A 28 1.47 5.65 11.06
N ARG A 29 1.64 6.15 12.29
CA ARG A 29 0.97 7.39 12.74
C ARG A 29 1.40 8.61 11.92
N THR A 30 2.66 8.68 11.50
CA THR A 30 3.16 9.80 10.68
C THR A 30 2.56 9.74 9.27
N ILE A 31 2.50 8.56 8.66
CA ILE A 31 1.82 8.35 7.36
C ILE A 31 0.34 8.73 7.45
N LEU A 32 -0.37 8.32 8.50
CA LEU A 32 -1.80 8.63 8.69
C LEU A 32 -2.08 10.12 8.95
N LYS A 33 -1.05 10.92 9.27
CA LYS A 33 -1.13 12.39 9.35
C LYS A 33 -0.90 13.07 7.99
N GLY A 34 -0.72 12.30 6.91
CA GLY A 34 -0.40 12.83 5.58
C GLY A 34 1.04 13.36 5.49
N GLN A 35 1.96 12.85 6.32
CA GLN A 35 3.34 13.28 6.34
C GLN A 35 4.27 12.23 5.72
N ASP A 36 5.32 12.71 5.04
CA ASP A 36 6.35 11.85 4.46
C ASP A 36 7.20 11.17 5.53
N VAL A 37 7.55 9.91 5.30
CA VAL A 37 8.35 9.09 6.22
C VAL A 37 9.50 8.40 5.50
N LEU A 38 10.72 8.66 5.95
CA LEU A 38 11.90 7.85 5.62
C LEU A 38 12.20 6.90 6.79
N THR A 39 12.10 5.59 6.54
CA THR A 39 12.42 4.56 7.54
C THR A 39 13.73 3.88 7.24
N ILE A 40 14.63 3.81 8.22
CA ILE A 40 15.88 3.07 8.16
C ILE A 40 15.83 1.96 9.22
N ALA A 41 15.82 0.71 8.78
CA ALA A 41 15.82 -0.47 9.66
C ALA A 41 16.49 -1.66 8.95
N PRO A 42 17.04 -2.64 9.68
CA PRO A 42 17.71 -3.80 9.07
C PRO A 42 16.73 -4.69 8.29
N THR A 43 17.25 -5.52 7.40
CA THR A 43 16.47 -6.56 6.71
C THR A 43 15.83 -7.50 7.72
N GLY A 44 14.60 -7.95 7.45
CA GLY A 44 13.84 -8.79 8.39
C GLY A 44 13.15 -8.03 9.52
N ALA A 45 13.45 -6.73 9.74
CA ALA A 45 12.81 -5.94 10.80
C ALA A 45 11.30 -5.64 10.59
N GLY A 46 10.70 -6.11 9.48
CA GLY A 46 9.28 -5.87 9.20
C GLY A 46 8.98 -4.47 8.67
N LYS A 47 9.81 -3.94 7.76
CA LYS A 47 9.56 -2.66 7.09
C LYS A 47 8.28 -2.69 6.23
N THR A 48 8.08 -3.76 5.46
CA THR A 48 6.92 -3.93 4.59
C THR A 48 5.59 -3.87 5.35
N LEU A 49 5.57 -4.40 6.58
CA LEU A 49 4.39 -4.41 7.43
C LEU A 49 3.84 -3.00 7.70
N VAL A 50 4.69 -1.97 7.73
CA VAL A 50 4.23 -0.58 7.91
C VAL A 50 3.28 -0.17 6.78
N TYR A 51 3.52 -0.59 5.53
CA TYR A 51 2.64 -0.29 4.40
C TYR A 51 1.26 -0.92 4.58
N TRP A 52 1.24 -2.19 5.01
CA TRP A 52 0.02 -2.97 5.18
C TRP A 52 -0.80 -2.53 6.38
N LEU A 53 -0.14 -2.08 7.44
CA LEU A 53 -0.82 -1.59 8.63
C LEU A 53 -1.64 -0.32 8.37
N VAL A 54 -1.25 0.49 7.38
CA VAL A 54 -2.05 1.64 6.96
C VAL A 54 -3.42 1.20 6.45
N LEU A 55 -3.56 0.01 5.83
CA LEU A 55 -4.84 -0.53 5.37
C LEU A 55 -5.84 -0.76 6.52
N ALA A 56 -5.38 -0.91 7.76
CA ALA A 56 -6.27 -1.05 8.90
C ALA A 56 -7.03 0.27 9.20
N PHE A 57 -6.59 1.40 8.65
CA PHE A 57 -7.12 2.73 8.96
C PHE A 57 -7.66 3.48 7.74
N VAL A 58 -7.45 2.96 6.53
CA VAL A 58 -7.91 3.55 5.27
C VAL A 58 -9.07 2.72 4.72
N LYS A 59 -10.29 3.25 4.83
CA LYS A 59 -11.52 2.60 4.31
C LYS A 59 -11.78 2.95 2.85
N ASP A 60 -11.61 4.22 2.50
CA ASP A 60 -11.91 4.77 1.18
C ASP A 60 -10.61 5.26 0.53
N GLY A 61 -9.77 4.32 0.08
CA GLY A 61 -8.49 4.65 -0.54
C GLY A 61 -7.72 3.44 -1.04
N CYS A 62 -6.63 3.72 -1.75
CA CYS A 62 -5.74 2.72 -2.33
C CYS A 62 -4.29 3.03 -1.95
N ILE A 63 -3.52 2.01 -1.59
CA ILE A 63 -2.07 2.13 -1.40
C ILE A 63 -1.36 1.81 -2.71
N ILE A 64 -0.57 2.76 -3.20
CA ILE A 64 0.35 2.52 -4.32
C ILE A 64 1.72 2.11 -3.76
N VAL A 65 2.21 0.94 -4.18
CA VAL A 65 3.54 0.42 -3.83
C VAL A 65 4.41 0.39 -5.08
N VAL A 66 5.61 0.95 -4.99
CA VAL A 66 6.59 0.90 -6.08
C VAL A 66 7.75 -0.01 -5.69
N THR A 67 8.03 -1.04 -6.48
CA THR A 67 9.12 -2.00 -6.23
C THR A 67 9.94 -2.25 -7.50
N PRO A 68 11.28 -2.26 -7.41
CA PRO A 68 12.15 -2.59 -8.56
C PRO A 68 12.10 -4.08 -8.92
N LEU A 69 11.73 -4.96 -7.99
CA LEU A 69 11.75 -6.41 -8.19
C LEU A 69 10.35 -6.92 -8.55
N LYS A 70 10.21 -7.45 -9.77
CA LYS A 70 8.96 -8.04 -10.28
C LYS A 70 8.42 -9.15 -9.37
N ASP A 71 9.31 -10.01 -8.88
CA ASP A 71 8.94 -11.15 -8.04
C ASP A 71 8.36 -10.70 -6.69
N LEU A 72 8.83 -9.57 -6.17
CA LEU A 72 8.34 -9.02 -4.91
C LEU A 72 6.88 -8.57 -5.02
N GLY A 73 6.47 -8.03 -6.18
CA GLY A 73 5.08 -7.64 -6.40
C GLY A 73 4.12 -8.83 -6.37
N SER A 74 4.53 -9.99 -6.90
CA SER A 74 3.74 -11.22 -6.83
C SER A 74 3.66 -11.76 -5.40
N GLN A 75 4.74 -11.67 -4.62
CA GLN A 75 4.75 -12.05 -3.21
C GLN A 75 3.82 -11.18 -2.37
N PHE A 76 3.86 -9.86 -2.55
CA PHE A 76 2.96 -8.93 -1.86
C PHE A 76 1.49 -9.18 -2.21
N LYS A 77 1.19 -9.42 -3.49
CA LYS A 77 -0.17 -9.78 -3.91
C LYS A 77 -0.66 -11.06 -3.21
N ALA A 78 0.18 -12.08 -3.06
CA ALA A 78 -0.17 -13.31 -2.37
C ALA A 78 -0.39 -13.09 -0.86
N GLU A 79 0.49 -12.32 -0.21
CA GLU A 79 0.37 -11.95 1.21
C GLU A 79 -0.92 -11.20 1.50
N LEU A 80 -1.23 -10.17 0.71
CA LEU A 80 -2.44 -9.36 0.83
C LEU A 80 -3.70 -10.19 0.61
N LYS A 81 -3.71 -11.04 -0.42
CA LYS A 81 -4.83 -11.94 -0.71
C LYS A 81 -5.10 -12.90 0.45
N ALA A 82 -4.05 -13.44 1.09
CA ALA A 82 -4.20 -14.31 2.25
C ALA A 82 -4.83 -13.61 3.47
N LYS A 83 -4.79 -12.27 3.50
CA LYS A 83 -5.39 -11.42 4.53
C LYS A 83 -6.72 -10.79 4.10
N GLY A 84 -7.25 -11.18 2.94
CA GLY A 84 -8.54 -10.68 2.42
C GLY A 84 -8.46 -9.34 1.68
N PHE A 85 -7.26 -8.80 1.45
CA PHE A 85 -7.08 -7.55 0.72
C PHE A 85 -6.92 -7.80 -0.78
N SER A 86 -7.68 -7.05 -1.59
CA SER A 86 -7.52 -7.05 -3.05
C SER A 86 -6.25 -6.30 -3.45
N ALA A 87 -5.42 -6.95 -4.27
CA ALA A 87 -4.15 -6.40 -4.73
C ALA A 87 -3.91 -6.68 -6.21
N LEU A 88 -3.38 -5.67 -6.92
CA LEU A 88 -3.01 -5.74 -8.32
C LEU A 88 -1.51 -5.54 -8.49
N ASN A 89 -0.85 -6.42 -9.25
CA ASN A 89 0.54 -6.24 -9.67
C ASN A 89 0.55 -5.82 -11.15
N VAL A 90 0.90 -4.55 -11.41
CA VAL A 90 0.88 -3.94 -12.73
C VAL A 90 2.12 -4.37 -13.50
N THR A 91 1.95 -5.44 -14.27
CA THR A 91 2.98 -5.99 -15.17
C THR A 91 2.52 -5.82 -16.61
N GLY A 92 3.45 -5.60 -17.54
CA GLY A 92 3.15 -5.19 -18.93
C GLY A 92 2.10 -6.03 -19.68
N ASN A 93 1.90 -7.30 -19.31
CA ASN A 93 0.92 -8.17 -19.95
C ASN A 93 -0.53 -7.96 -19.45
N ILE A 94 -0.73 -7.23 -18.36
CA ILE A 94 -2.02 -7.10 -17.65
C ILE A 94 -2.59 -5.68 -17.82
N VAL A 95 -1.82 -4.73 -18.38
CA VAL A 95 -2.15 -3.31 -18.33
C VAL A 95 -3.06 -2.87 -19.48
N THR A 96 -4.32 -2.60 -19.17
CA THR A 96 -5.32 -2.04 -20.10
C THR A 96 -5.94 -0.77 -19.53
N ASP A 97 -6.61 0.02 -20.38
CA ASP A 97 -7.34 1.22 -19.93
C ASP A 97 -8.44 0.87 -18.92
N GLU A 98 -9.05 -0.31 -19.08
CA GLU A 98 -10.07 -0.79 -18.16
C GLU A 98 -9.47 -1.03 -16.77
N VAL A 99 -8.28 -1.62 -16.68
CA VAL A 99 -7.57 -1.79 -15.40
C VAL A 99 -7.30 -0.44 -14.73
N TYR A 100 -6.90 0.59 -15.47
CA TYR A 100 -6.72 1.93 -14.89
C TYR A 100 -8.04 2.56 -14.41
N LYS A 101 -9.16 2.33 -15.10
CA LYS A 101 -10.48 2.74 -14.60
C LYS A 101 -10.83 2.01 -13.30
N GLU A 102 -10.55 0.71 -13.20
CA GLU A 102 -10.76 -0.04 -11.97
C GLU A 102 -9.93 0.48 -10.80
N ILE A 103 -8.67 0.87 -11.06
CA ILE A 103 -7.81 1.50 -10.06
C ILE A 103 -8.39 2.85 -9.62
N ALA A 104 -8.81 3.69 -10.58
CA ALA A 104 -9.42 5.00 -10.30
C ALA A 104 -10.74 4.88 -9.50
N LEU A 105 -11.47 3.78 -9.67
CA LEU A 105 -12.69 3.45 -8.91
C LEU A 105 -12.40 2.76 -7.57
N LEU A 106 -11.14 2.72 -7.11
CA LEU A 106 -10.71 2.12 -5.84
C LEU A 106 -11.14 0.64 -5.66
N LYS A 107 -11.18 -0.15 -6.75
CA LYS A 107 -11.49 -1.60 -6.66
C LYS A 107 -10.40 -2.42 -5.97
N TYR A 108 -9.20 -1.86 -5.82
CA TYR A 108 -8.04 -2.50 -5.22
C TYR A 108 -7.61 -1.77 -3.96
N HIS A 109 -7.34 -2.51 -2.87
CA HIS A 109 -6.75 -1.94 -1.67
C HIS A 109 -5.28 -1.56 -1.88
N VAL A 110 -4.57 -2.34 -2.72
CA VAL A 110 -3.17 -2.11 -3.04
C VAL A 110 -2.91 -2.28 -4.53
N VAL A 111 -2.20 -1.35 -5.13
CA VAL A 111 -1.70 -1.45 -6.51
C VAL A 111 -0.19 -1.35 -6.51
N ILE A 112 0.46 -2.33 -7.12
CA ILE A 112 1.91 -2.48 -7.12
C ILE A 112 2.42 -2.17 -8.52
N PHE A 113 3.33 -1.21 -8.62
CA PHE A 113 4.00 -0.83 -9.84
C PHE A 113 5.50 -1.13 -9.76
N SER A 114 6.14 -1.29 -10.93
CA SER A 114 7.58 -1.11 -11.04
C SER A 114 7.90 0.31 -11.51
N PRO A 115 9.11 0.84 -11.23
CA PRO A 115 9.52 2.14 -11.75
C PRO A 115 9.36 2.26 -13.27
N GLU A 116 9.66 1.19 -14.01
CA GLU A 116 9.52 1.18 -15.47
C GLU A 116 8.06 1.26 -15.92
N SER A 117 7.13 0.58 -15.22
CA SER A 117 5.70 0.67 -15.53
C SER A 117 5.16 2.08 -15.32
N MET A 118 5.63 2.80 -14.29
CA MET A 118 5.22 4.18 -14.03
C MET A 118 5.71 5.15 -15.11
N VAL A 119 6.96 4.98 -15.57
CA VAL A 119 7.58 5.92 -16.52
C VAL A 119 7.09 5.69 -17.95
N LYS A 120 6.84 4.44 -18.34
CA LYS A 120 6.49 4.09 -19.73
C LYS A 120 5.01 4.29 -20.06
N ASP A 121 4.16 4.34 -19.05
CA ASP A 121 2.72 4.35 -19.24
C ASP A 121 2.11 5.67 -18.80
N HIS A 122 1.73 6.53 -19.76
CA HIS A 122 1.13 7.84 -19.51
C HIS A 122 -0.11 7.77 -18.60
N ARG A 123 -0.85 6.66 -18.64
CA ARG A 123 -2.05 6.43 -17.83
C ARG A 123 -1.78 6.46 -16.34
N PHE A 124 -0.53 6.18 -15.92
CA PHE A 124 -0.13 6.36 -14.53
C PHE A 124 -0.18 7.83 -14.10
N ASN A 125 0.31 8.75 -14.94
CA ASN A 125 0.22 10.19 -14.65
C ASN A 125 -1.24 10.67 -14.71
N ASP A 126 -2.04 10.17 -15.65
CA ASP A 126 -3.46 10.50 -15.73
C ASP A 126 -4.22 10.05 -14.48
N LEU A 127 -3.88 8.88 -13.94
CA LEU A 127 -4.41 8.37 -12.68
C LEU A 127 -4.08 9.31 -11.51
N LEU A 128 -2.84 9.80 -11.40
CA LEU A 128 -2.43 10.73 -10.34
C LEU A 128 -3.05 12.12 -10.48
N ASN A 129 -3.48 12.52 -11.68
CA ASN A 129 -4.16 13.80 -11.91
C ASN A 129 -5.70 13.69 -11.77
N ASN A 130 -6.23 12.50 -11.48
CA ASN A 130 -7.66 12.27 -11.36
C ASN A 130 -8.18 12.73 -9.99
N GLN A 131 -9.03 13.77 -9.97
CA GLN A 131 -9.63 14.34 -8.75
C GLN A 131 -10.56 13.40 -7.97
N THR A 132 -11.01 12.30 -8.57
CA THR A 132 -11.79 11.28 -7.86
C THR A 132 -10.88 10.29 -7.13
N PHE A 133 -9.63 10.15 -7.59
CA PHE A 133 -8.65 9.24 -7.03
C PHE A 133 -7.74 9.91 -5.98
N MET A 134 -7.49 11.21 -6.12
CA MET A 134 -6.72 12.07 -5.20
C MET A 134 -7.63 12.84 -4.26
#